data_AF-A0A538MAX1-F1
#
_entry.id   AF-A0A538MAX1-F1
#
_cell.length_a   1.000
_cell.length_b   1.000
_cell.length_c   1.000
_cell.angle_alpha   90.00
_cell.angle_beta   90.00
_cell.angle_gamma   90.00
#
_symmetry.space_group_name_H-M   'P 1'
#
loop_
_entity.id
_entity.type
_entity.pdbx_description
1 polymer ?
#
loop_
_entity_poly.entity_id
_entity_poly.type
_entity_poly.pdbx_seq_one_letter_code
_entity_poly.pdbx_strand_id
1 'polypeptide(L)' 'MDEARAVMHRLDRIEALEREGAGPKQLLAEVRELLREGEAWLETEREGTELTVDALERCRQAHDAGAAPVA' A
#
# COMPACT_ATOMS: atom_id res chain seq x y z
N MET A 1 5.83 4.91 0.35
CA MET A 1 7.23 4.44 0.13
C MET A 1 7.96 4.06 1.43
N ASP A 2 7.38 4.29 2.61
CA ASP A 2 7.93 3.80 3.89
C ASP A 2 7.49 2.35 4.20
N GLU A 3 6.40 1.92 3.57
CA GLU A 3 5.81 0.60 3.68
C GLU A 3 6.71 -0.47 3.07
N ALA A 4 7.30 -0.19 1.90
CA ALA A 4 8.31 -1.07 1.28
C ALA A 4 9.54 -1.26 2.19
N ARG A 5 9.95 -0.22 2.93
CA ARG A 5 11.05 -0.31 3.89
C ARG A 5 10.65 -1.13 5.12
N ALA A 6 9.43 -0.99 5.61
CA ALA A 6 8.90 -1.80 6.70
C ALA A 6 8.85 -3.30 6.33
N VAL A 7 8.38 -3.61 5.12
CA VAL A 7 8.36 -4.98 4.57
C VAL A 7 9.77 -5.57 4.53
N MET A 8 10.76 -4.85 3.96
CA MET A 8 12.14 -5.35 3.91
C MET A 8 12.70 -5.62 5.30
N HIS A 9 12.51 -4.68 6.25
CA HIS A 9 12.96 -4.87 7.63
C HIS A 9 12.33 -6.11 8.29
N ARG A 10 11.05 -6.39 8.01
CA ARG A 10 10.36 -7.58 8.52
C ARG A 10 10.93 -8.86 7.93
N LEU A 11 11.21 -8.88 6.63
CA LEU A 11 11.83 -10.01 5.95
C LEU A 11 13.23 -10.29 6.51
N ASP A 12 14.06 -9.26 6.70
CA ASP A 12 15.39 -9.39 7.31
C ASP A 12 15.31 -10.02 8.71
N ARG A 13 14.29 -9.65 9.49
CA ARG A 13 14.06 -10.19 10.83
C ARG A 13 13.60 -11.65 10.82
N ILE A 14 12.76 -12.04 9.85
CA ILE A 14 12.36 -13.44 9.64
C ILE A 14 13.60 -14.26 9.30
N GLU A 15 14.42 -13.82 8.35
CA GLU A 15 15.64 -14.55 7.98
C GLU A 15 16.63 -14.67 9.15
N ALA A 16 16.75 -13.63 10.00
CA ALA A 16 17.56 -13.71 11.21
C ALA A 16 17.04 -14.78 12.18
N LEU A 17 15.73 -14.81 12.43
CA LEU A 17 15.08 -15.80 13.28
C LEU A 17 15.23 -17.23 12.73
N GLU A 18 15.14 -17.41 11.41
CA GLU A 18 15.38 -18.70 10.77
C GLU A 18 16.83 -19.17 10.98
N ARG A 19 17.81 -18.28 10.77
CA ARG A 19 19.23 -18.56 10.99
C ARG A 19 19.54 -18.89 12.46
N GLU A 20 18.83 -18.26 13.39
CA GLU A 20 18.95 -18.50 14.83
C GLU A 20 18.22 -19.78 15.30
N GLY A 21 17.49 -20.46 14.42
CA GLY A 21 16.71 -21.65 14.77
C GLY A 21 15.52 -21.33 15.68
N ALA A 22 14.93 -20.14 15.53
CA ALA A 22 13.79 -19.69 16.33
C ALA A 22 12.61 -20.65 16.24
N GLY A 23 11.83 -20.72 17.33
CA GLY A 23 10.68 -21.61 17.39
C GLY A 23 9.58 -21.21 16.38
N PRO A 24 8.77 -22.17 15.89
CA PRO A 24 7.71 -21.89 14.91
C PRO A 24 6.73 -20.78 15.30
N LYS A 25 6.51 -20.58 16.61
CA LYS A 25 5.65 -19.50 17.12
C LYS A 25 6.23 -18.11 16.86
N GLN A 26 7.55 -17.95 16.94
CA GLN A 26 8.22 -16.67 16.72
C GLN A 26 8.18 -16.30 15.23
N LEU A 27 8.50 -17.26 14.35
CA LEU A 27 8.39 -17.06 12.90
C LEU A 27 6.95 -16.74 12.47
N LEU A 28 5.97 -17.48 13.00
CA LEU A 28 4.56 -17.23 12.69
C LEU A 28 4.08 -15.85 13.16
N ALA A 29 4.62 -15.32 14.25
CA ALA A 29 4.29 -13.97 14.70
C ALA A 29 4.78 -12.91 13.69
N GLU A 30 6.00 -13.04 13.18
CA GLU A 30 6.52 -12.12 12.17
C GLU A 30 5.77 -12.19 10.84
N VAL A 31 5.40 -13.40 10.39
CA VAL A 31 4.63 -13.58 9.15
C VAL A 31 3.22 -12.98 9.28
N ARG A 32 2.58 -13.11 10.44
CA ARG A 32 1.27 -12.50 10.70
C ARG A 32 1.33 -10.98 10.68
N GLU A 33 2.36 -10.40 11.27
CA GLU A 33 2.55 -8.94 11.22
C GLU A 33 2.86 -8.45 9.80
N LEU A 34 3.67 -9.19 9.05
CA LEU A 34 3.91 -8.88 7.63
C LEU A 34 2.61 -8.84 6.83
N LEU A 35 1.72 -9.82 7.04
CA LEU A 35 0.42 -9.87 6.38
C LEU A 35 -0.46 -8.67 6.77
N ARG A 36 -0.55 -8.36 8.07
CA ARG A 36 -1.34 -7.23 8.57
C ARG A 36 -0.85 -5.88 8.03
N GLU A 37 0.47 -5.69 7.98
CA GLU A 37 1.10 -4.50 7.41
C GLU A 37 0.80 -4.38 5.90
N GLY A 38 0.88 -5.50 5.16
CA GLY A 38 0.54 -5.55 3.75
C GLY A 38 -0.94 -5.23 3.46
N GLU A 39 -1.86 -5.79 4.24
CA GLU A 39 -3.30 -5.51 4.12
C GLU A 39 -3.61 -4.03 4.37
N ALA A 40 -3.00 -3.42 5.41
CA ALA A 40 -3.17 -2.00 5.69
C ALA A 40 -2.62 -1.08 4.59
N TRP A 41 -1.49 -1.47 3.98
CA TRP A 41 -0.92 -0.74 2.85
C TRP A 41 -1.82 -0.82 1.62
N LEU A 42 -2.37 -2.01 1.31
CA LEU A 42 -3.30 -2.19 0.19
C LEU A 42 -4.56 -1.34 0.32
N GLU A 43 -5.15 -1.24 1.53
CA GLU A 43 -6.32 -0.39 1.73
C GLU A 43 -5.98 1.08 1.49
N THR A 44 -4.84 1.54 2.01
CA THR A 44 -4.39 2.92 1.82
C THR A 44 -4.12 3.25 0.35
N GLU A 45 -3.50 2.34 -0.41
CA GLU A 45 -3.29 2.53 -1.85
C GLU A 45 -4.60 2.55 -2.63
N ARG A 46 -5.56 1.72 -2.24
CA ARG A 46 -6.89 1.70 -2.84
C ARG A 46 -7.61 3.04 -2.63
N GLU A 47 -7.66 3.55 -1.39
CA GLU A 47 -8.24 4.86 -1.08
C GLU A 47 -7.57 5.99 -1.88
N GLY A 48 -6.22 6.01 -1.92
CA GLY A 48 -5.47 7.00 -2.69
C GLY A 48 -5.73 6.94 -4.20
N THR A 49 -5.92 5.73 -4.74
CA THR A 49 -6.24 5.51 -6.16
C THR A 49 -7.64 6.03 -6.48
N GLU A 50 -8.64 5.72 -5.65
CA GLU A 50 -10.02 6.20 -5.82
C GLU A 50 -10.08 7.74 -5.78
N LEU A 51 -9.41 8.37 -4.80
CA LEU A 51 -9.31 9.83 -4.72
C LEU A 51 -8.64 10.46 -5.96
N THR A 52 -7.63 9.79 -6.51
CA THR A 52 -6.93 10.25 -7.72
C THR A 52 -7.83 10.15 -8.95
N VAL A 53 -8.59 9.05 -9.10
CA VAL A 53 -9.55 8.88 -10.18
C VAL A 53 -10.63 9.96 -10.14
N ASP A 54 -11.20 10.22 -8.96
CA ASP A 54 -12.20 11.28 -8.76
C ASP A 54 -11.64 12.68 -9.08
N ALA A 55 -10.39 12.95 -8.70
CA ALA A 55 -9.74 14.20 -9.05
C ALA A 55 -9.55 14.35 -10.57
N LEU A 56 -9.12 13.29 -11.25
CA LEU A 56 -8.95 13.28 -12.71
C LEU A 56 -10.30 13.44 -13.43
N GLU A 57 -11.35 12.79 -12.95
CA GLU A 57 -12.69 12.93 -13.52
C GLU A 57 -13.23 14.36 -13.38
N ARG A 58 -13.08 14.98 -12.20
CA ARG A 58 -13.44 16.40 -12.01
C ARG A 58 -12.65 17.32 -12.94
N CYS A 59 -11.36 17.06 -13.13
CA CYS A 59 -10.55 17.82 -14.08
C CYS A 59 -11.05 17.69 -15.51
N ARG A 60 -11.44 16.47 -15.94
CA ARG A 60 -12.01 16.22 -17.27
C ARG A 60 -13.36 16.94 -17.44
N GLN A 61 -14.25 16.82 -16.46
CA GLN A 61 -15.56 17.50 -16.49
C GLN A 61 -15.40 19.03 -16.56
N ALA A 62 -14.48 19.61 -15.80
CA ALA A 62 -14.18 21.05 -15.85
C ALA A 62 -13.60 21.48 -17.20
N HIS A 63 -12.72 20.65 -17.79
CA HIS A 63 -12.17 20.89 -19.13
C HIS A 63 -13.27 20.87 -20.20
N ASP A 64 -14.13 19.85 -20.18
CA ASP A 64 -15.21 19.69 -21.16
C ASP A 64 -16.26 20.80 -21.03
N ALA A 65 -16.59 21.23 -19.80
CA ALA A 65 -17.49 22.35 -19.54
C ALA A 65 -16.92 23.70 -20.01
N GLY A 66 -15.60 23.89 -19.91
CA GLY A 66 -14.89 25.06 -20.43
C GLY A 66 -14.65 25.03 -21.95
N ALA A 67 -14.78 23.87 -22.58
CA ALA A 67 -14.63 23.66 -24.02
C ALA A 67 -15.94 23.78 -24.81
N ALA A 68 -17.07 24.05 -24.14
CA ALA A 68 -18.34 24.31 -24.80
C ALA A 68 -18.17 25.49 -25.80
N PRO A 69 -18.58 25.33 -27.07
CA PRO A 69 -18.31 26.32 -28.10
C PRO A 69 -19.01 27.63 -27.76
N VAL A 70 -18.24 28.71 -27.68
CA VAL A 70 -18.77 30.07 -27.73
C VAL A 70 -19.48 30.20 -29.08
N ALA A 71 -20.80 30.40 -29.03
CA ALA A 71 -21.68 30.53 -30.19
C ALA A 71 -21.31 31.74 -31.08
#